data_AF-A0A2P5VPX0-F1
#
_entry.id   AF-A0A2P5VPX0-F1
#
_cell.length_a   1.000
_cell.length_b   1.000
_cell.length_c   1.000
_cell.angle_alpha   90.00
_cell.angle_beta   90.00
_cell.angle_gamma   90.00
#
_symmetry.space_group_name_H-M   'P 1'
#
loop_
_entity.id
_entity.type
_entity.pdbx_description
1 polymer ?
#
loop_
_entity_poly.entity_id
_entity_poly.type
_entity_poly.pdbx_seq_one_letter_code
_entity_poly.pdbx_strand_id
1 'polypeptide(L)' 'MSRRYDSRTTIFSPEGRLYQVEYAMEAIGNAGSAIGILSKDGVVLVGEKKVTSKLLQTSTSTEKMYKIDDHLWFNGYV' A
#
# COMPACT_ATOMS: atom_id res chain seq x y z
N MET A 1 21.45 18.87 7.38
CA MET A 1 22.21 17.74 7.95
C MET A 1 21.62 16.36 7.61
N SER A 2 20.46 16.26 6.96
CA SER A 2 19.70 15.01 6.73
C SER A 2 20.24 14.06 5.66
N ARG A 3 21.04 14.52 4.69
CA ARG A 3 21.41 13.70 3.52
C ARG A 3 22.34 12.51 3.81
N ARG A 4 22.96 12.45 5.00
CA ARG A 4 24.02 11.46 5.28
C ARG A 4 23.47 10.09 5.69
N TYR A 5 22.33 10.05 6.38
CA TYR A 5 21.70 8.81 6.87
C TYR A 5 20.48 8.39 6.05
N ASP A 6 20.06 9.24 5.12
CA ASP A 6 18.85 9.04 4.31
C ASP A 6 19.14 8.51 2.89
N SER A 7 20.42 8.36 2.52
CA SER A 7 20.80 7.98 1.15
C SER A 7 20.89 6.48 0.92
N ARG A 8 20.89 5.66 1.98
CA ARG A 8 20.92 4.19 1.86
C ARG A 8 19.75 3.59 2.65
N THR A 9 19.12 2.57 2.07
CA THR A 9 17.85 1.99 2.54
C THR A 9 17.90 1.37 3.94
N THR A 10 19.08 0.94 4.41
CA THR A 10 19.24 0.15 5.64
C THR A 10 20.17 0.79 6.67
N ILE A 11 20.42 2.09 6.59
CA ILE A 11 21.24 2.81 7.57
C ILE A 11 20.34 3.36 8.68
N PHE A 12 20.70 3.06 9.93
CA PHE A 12 20.12 3.72 11.10
C PHE A 12 20.59 5.17 11.20
N SER A 13 19.66 6.07 11.47
CA SER A 13 19.95 7.46 11.84
C SER A 13 20.62 7.53 13.22
N PRO A 14 21.22 8.67 13.61
CA PRO A 14 21.77 8.86 14.96
C PRO A 14 20.74 8.63 16.07
N GLU A 15 19.45 8.79 15.76
CA GLU A 15 18.31 8.57 16.66
C GLU A 15 17.77 7.13 16.60
N GLY A 16 18.41 6.23 15.85
CA GLY A 16 18.02 4.82 15.73
C GLY A 16 16.88 4.55 14.75
N ARG A 17 16.56 5.49 13.85
CA ARG A 17 15.42 5.38 12.91
C ARG A 17 15.87 4.95 11.53
N LEU A 18 14.96 4.32 10.78
CA LEU A 18 15.16 3.99 9.36
C LEU A 18 14.32 4.94 8.50
N TYR A 19 14.90 6.08 8.12
CA TYR A 19 14.16 7.13 7.41
C TYR A 19 13.50 6.64 6.11
N GLN A 20 14.15 5.73 5.39
CA GLN A 20 13.60 5.16 4.16
C GLN A 20 12.33 4.31 4.40
N VAL A 21 12.23 3.61 5.55
CA VAL A 21 11.01 2.90 5.95
C VAL A 21 9.91 3.90 6.29
N GLU A 22 10.25 4.97 6.99
CA GLU A 22 9.28 5.99 7.39
C GLU A 22 8.73 6.75 6.19
N TYR A 23 9.57 7.04 5.19
CA TYR A 23 9.10 7.63 3.95
C TYR A 23 8.20 6.68 3.15
N ALA A 24 8.50 5.38 3.16
CA ALA A 24 7.61 4.40 2.57
C ALA A 24 6.25 4.38 3.28
N MET A 25 6.22 4.46 4.62
CA MET A 25 4.98 4.57 5.39
C MET A 25 4.21 5.86 5.06
N GLU A 26 4.90 6.99 4.93
CA GLU A 26 4.30 8.27 4.51
C GLU A 26 3.69 8.16 3.10
N ALA A 27 4.37 7.47 2.18
CA ALA A 27 3.86 7.22 0.84
C ALA A 27 2.61 6.30 0.85
N ILE A 28 2.60 5.27 1.71
CA ILE A 28 1.43 4.39 1.91
C ILE A 28 0.25 5.20 2.47
N GLY A 29 0.49 6.17 3.35
CA GLY A 29 -0.55 7.07 3.86
C GLY A 29 -1.30 7.85 2.78
N ASN A 30 -0.70 8.02 1.59
CA ASN A 30 -1.33 8.69 0.44
C ASN A 30 -2.06 7.74 -0.52
N ALA A 31 -1.97 6.43 -0.31
CA ALA A 31 -2.66 5.42 -1.11
C ALA A 31 -4.20 5.52 -0.99
N GLY A 32 -4.92 4.72 -1.78
CA GLY A 32 -6.36 4.54 -1.60
C GLY A 32 -6.65 3.78 -0.31
N SER A 33 -7.78 4.07 0.34
CA SER A 33 -8.13 3.37 1.59
C SER A 33 -8.36 1.88 1.33
N ALA A 34 -7.85 1.02 2.20
CA ALA A 34 -8.11 -0.42 2.17
C ALA A 34 -8.63 -0.91 3.52
N ILE A 35 -9.62 -1.79 3.49
CA ILE A 35 -10.28 -2.33 4.68
C ILE A 35 -10.39 -3.85 4.53
N GLY A 36 -9.99 -4.58 5.58
CA GLY A 36 -10.22 -6.00 5.71
C GLY A 36 -11.15 -6.28 6.89
N ILE A 37 -12.18 -7.10 6.70
CA ILE A 37 -13.11 -7.54 7.74
C ILE A 37 -13.03 -9.05 7.86
N LEU A 38 -12.70 -9.54 9.06
CA LEU A 38 -12.77 -10.95 9.42
C LEU A 38 -14.12 -11.25 10.05
N SER A 39 -14.82 -12.27 9.53
CA SER A 39 -16.05 -12.82 10.11
C SER A 39 -15.84 -14.29 10.50
N LYS A 40 -16.85 -14.93 11.09
CA LYS A 40 -16.80 -16.35 11.43
C LYS A 40 -16.69 -17.25 10.20
N ASP A 41 -17.27 -16.82 9.09
CA ASP A 41 -17.46 -17.63 7.88
C ASP A 41 -16.50 -17.23 6.75
N GLY A 42 -15.68 -16.20 6.95
CA GLY A 42 -14.71 -15.78 5.94
C GLY A 42 -14.12 -14.39 6.15
N VAL A 43 -13.50 -13.87 5.09
CA VAL A 43 -12.84 -12.56 5.07
C VAL A 43 -13.37 -11.74 3.90
N VAL A 44 -13.59 -10.45 4.13
CA VAL A 44 -13.92 -9.47 3.10
C VAL A 44 -12.78 -8.48 2.99
N LEU A 45 -12.28 -8.27 1.76
CA LEU A 45 -11.29 -7.23 1.46
C LEU A 45 -11.93 -6.17 0.57
N VAL A 46 -11.76 -4.90 0.94
CA VAL A 46 -12.28 -3.73 0.23
C VAL A 46 -11.15 -2.75 -0.02
N GLY A 47 -11.12 -2.14 -1.20
CA GLY A 47 -10.14 -1.11 -1.55
C GLY A 47 -10.79 0.02 -2.34
N GLU A 48 -10.41 1.25 -2.04
CA GLU A 48 -10.89 2.45 -2.71
C GLU A 48 -10.20 2.64 -4.07
N LYS A 49 -10.98 2.53 -5.14
CA LYS A 49 -10.51 2.83 -6.49
C LYS A 49 -10.58 4.32 -6.80
N LYS A 50 -9.49 5.04 -6.53
CA LYS A 50 -9.31 6.44 -6.95
C LYS A 50 -9.34 6.53 -8.48
N VAL A 51 -10.44 7.06 -9.04
CA VAL A 51 -10.57 7.34 -10.48
C VAL A 51 -9.99 8.72 -10.76
N THR A 52 -8.82 8.76 -11.40
CA THR A 52 -8.11 10.01 -11.69
C THR A 52 -8.69 10.80 -12.87
N SER A 53 -9.46 10.16 -13.75
CA SER A 53 -10.14 10.80 -14.87
C SER A 53 -11.40 10.06 -15.27
N LYS A 54 -12.46 10.80 -15.62
CA LYS A 54 -13.72 10.24 -16.17
C LYS A 54 -13.52 9.54 -17.52
N LEU A 55 -12.42 9.84 -18.22
CA LEU A 55 -12.05 9.20 -19.49
C LEU A 55 -11.25 7.91 -19.29
N LEU A 56 -10.86 7.59 -18.06
CA LEU A 56 -10.14 6.37 -17.76
C LEU A 56 -11.09 5.17 -17.92
N GLN A 57 -10.78 4.31 -18.87
CA GLN A 57 -11.58 3.13 -19.15
C GLN A 57 -11.63 2.21 -17.93
N THR A 58 -12.79 2.17 -17.24
CA THR A 58 -12.92 1.49 -15.94
C THR A 58 -12.88 -0.03 -16.08
N SER A 59 -13.24 -0.56 -17.25
CA SER A 59 -13.21 -2.00 -17.58
C SER A 59 -11.80 -2.61 -17.65
N THR A 60 -10.78 -1.78 -17.91
CA THR A 60 -9.36 -2.19 -18.02
C THR A 60 -8.50 -1.53 -16.94
N SER A 61 -9.14 -0.77 -16.04
CA SER A 61 -8.44 0.02 -15.03
C SER A 61 -7.85 -0.91 -13.98
N THR A 62 -6.54 -0.74 -13.75
CA THR A 62 -5.65 -1.53 -12.88
C THR A 62 -6.42 -2.13 -11.69
N GLU A 63 -6.73 -3.42 -11.78
CA GLU A 63 -7.24 -4.16 -10.64
C GLU A 63 -6.18 -4.19 -9.56
N LYS A 64 -6.58 -3.80 -8.35
CA LYS A 64 -5.73 -3.76 -7.16
C LYS A 64 -5.97 -4.96 -6.25
N MET A 65 -6.95 -5.82 -6.56
CA MET A 65 -7.12 -7.11 -5.90
C MET A 65 -6.41 -8.17 -6.73
N TYR A 66 -5.48 -8.86 -6.09
CA TYR A 66 -4.68 -9.90 -6.73
C TYR A 66 -4.99 -11.23 -6.06
N LYS A 67 -5.41 -12.22 -6.86
CA LYS A 67 -5.51 -13.60 -6.40
C LYS A 67 -4.10 -14.19 -6.31
N ILE A 68 -3.70 -14.64 -5.12
CA ILE A 68 -2.43 -15.35 -4.92
C ILE A 68 -2.67 -16.86 -5.03
N ASP A 69 -3.77 -17.34 -4.45
CA ASP A 69 -4.21 -18.74 -4.45
C ASP A 69 -5.76 -18.79 -4.40
N ASP A 70 -6.36 -19.96 -4.52
CA ASP A 70 -7.80 -20.24 -4.40
C ASP A 70 -8.41 -19.71 -3.09
N HIS A 71 -7.61 -19.69 -2.01
CA HIS A 71 -8.04 -19.20 -0.70
C HIS A 71 -7.33 -17.92 -0.25
N LEU A 72 -6.44 -17.35 -1.07
CA LEU A 72 -5.61 -16.22 -0.68
C LEU A 72 -5.72 -15.08 -1.69
N TRP A 73 -6.12 -13.92 -1.19
CA TRP A 73 -6.23 -12.69 -1.96
C TRP A 73 -5.43 -11.59 -1.28
N PHE A 74 -4.79 -10.78 -2.11
CA PHE A 74 -3.98 -9.64 -1.68
C PHE A 74 -4.58 -8.34 -2.19
N ASN A 75 -4.60 -7.35 -1.31
CA ASN A 75 -5.06 -6.02 -1.60
C ASN A 75 -3.84 -5.10 -1.83
N GLY A 76 -3.57 -4.76 -3.09
CA GLY A 76 -2.39 -3.98 -3.49
C GLY A 76 -2.49 -2.47 -3.28
N TYR A 77 -3.37 -2.01 -2.39
CA TYR A 77 -3.30 -0.65 -1.83
C TYR A 77 -2.36 -0.58 -0.61
N VAL A 78 -1.97 -1.73 -0.03
CA VAL A 78 -1.09 -1.86 1.13
C VAL A 78 0.01 -2.86 0.83
#